data_AF-A0A1A9A1S6-F1
#
_entry.id   AF-A0A1A9A1S6-F1
#
_cell.length_a   1.000
_cell.length_b   1.000
_cell.length_c   1.000
_cell.angle_alpha   90.00
_cell.angle_beta   90.00
_cell.angle_gamma   90.00
#
_symmetry.space_group_name_H-M   'P 1'
#
loop_
_entity.id
_entity.type
_entity.pdbx_description
1 polymer ?
#
loop_
_entity_poly.entity_id
_entity_poly.type
_entity_poly.pdbx_seq_one_letter_code
_entity_poly.pdbx_strand_id
1 'polypeptide(L)'
;MPEEKPKPSTRPAPPKTPSPPARPVVPGPVGPFIPPYRGPGRIAGNLAPASRWAARPHPVPIAAHTATGPAWTCDACGDDWPCPALRAVPTDAARRATLIPEFSRITRRAIRDLRGRPGGPDPVAIVRRFLWFLPLTEAEARAVALRLR
;
A
#
# COMPACT_ATOMS: atom_id res chain seq x y z
N MET A 1 -49.65 3.67 -44.76
CA MET A 1 -48.95 4.63 -43.88
C MET A 1 -47.69 3.95 -43.36
N PRO A 2 -46.50 4.22 -43.91
CA PRO A 2 -45.26 3.68 -43.37
C PRO A 2 -44.83 4.45 -42.13
N GLU A 3 -44.51 3.71 -41.06
CA GLU A 3 -43.99 4.21 -39.79
C GLU A 3 -42.55 4.73 -39.97
N GLU A 4 -42.35 6.02 -39.72
CA GLU A 4 -41.04 6.68 -39.81
C GLU A 4 -40.18 6.29 -38.59
N LYS A 5 -39.11 5.55 -38.87
CA LYS A 5 -38.07 5.15 -37.91
C LYS A 5 -37.23 6.39 -37.54
N PRO A 6 -37.05 6.75 -36.26
CA PRO A 6 -36.26 7.92 -35.91
C PRO A 6 -34.78 7.68 -36.15
N LYS A 7 -34.16 8.64 -36.85
CA LYS A 7 -32.74 8.73 -37.21
C LYS A 7 -31.89 8.99 -35.97
N PRO A 8 -30.75 8.31 -35.76
CA PRO A 8 -29.88 8.61 -34.62
C PRO A 8 -29.22 9.98 -34.81
N SER A 9 -29.45 10.88 -33.87
CA SER A 9 -28.87 12.22 -33.85
C SER A 9 -27.39 12.15 -33.48
N THR A 10 -26.55 12.60 -34.41
CA THR A 10 -25.10 12.63 -34.32
C THR A 10 -24.66 13.58 -33.21
N ARG A 11 -24.05 13.05 -32.15
CA ARG A 11 -23.39 13.87 -31.12
C ARG A 11 -22.18 14.58 -31.76
N PRO A 12 -22.06 15.92 -31.67
CA PRO A 12 -20.86 16.60 -32.15
C PRO A 12 -19.65 16.19 -31.31
N ALA A 13 -18.51 15.96 -31.99
CA ALA A 13 -17.24 15.62 -31.38
C ALA A 13 -16.70 16.79 -30.53
N PRO A 14 -15.98 16.51 -29.42
CA PRO A 14 -15.36 17.55 -28.62
C PRO A 14 -14.25 18.28 -29.42
N PRO A 15 -14.01 19.58 -29.15
CA PRO A 15 -12.97 20.34 -29.82
C PRO A 15 -11.59 19.75 -29.50
N LYS A 16 -10.75 19.63 -30.53
CA LYS A 16 -9.37 19.17 -30.41
C LYS A 16 -8.57 20.19 -29.60
N THR A 17 -8.03 19.78 -28.46
CA THR A 17 -7.03 20.54 -27.71
C THR A 17 -5.79 20.75 -28.59
N PRO A 18 -5.22 21.96 -28.67
CA PRO A 18 -3.96 22.16 -29.37
C PRO A 18 -2.85 21.35 -28.67
N SER A 19 -2.04 20.65 -29.47
CA SER A 19 -0.88 19.92 -28.96
C SER A 19 0.12 20.90 -28.34
N PRO A 20 0.79 20.52 -27.23
CA PRO A 20 1.84 21.35 -26.66
C PRO A 20 2.99 21.54 -27.68
N PRO A 21 3.70 22.67 -27.64
CA PRO A 21 4.83 22.89 -28.55
C PRO A 21 5.89 21.81 -28.34
N ALA A 22 6.50 21.38 -29.46
CA ALA A 22 7.62 20.45 -29.44
C ALA A 22 8.75 20.98 -28.55
N ARG A 23 9.30 20.10 -27.70
CA ARG A 23 10.49 20.45 -26.90
C ARG A 23 11.65 20.73 -27.86
N PRO A 24 12.48 21.77 -27.62
CA PRO A 24 13.67 21.98 -28.41
C PRO A 24 14.59 20.76 -28.29
N VAL A 25 14.96 20.19 -29.44
CA VAL A 25 15.99 19.16 -29.53
C VAL A 25 17.33 19.85 -29.27
N VAL A 26 17.86 19.65 -28.07
CA VAL A 26 19.23 20.05 -27.75
C VAL A 26 20.15 19.03 -28.42
N PRO A 27 21.06 19.44 -29.33
CA PRO A 27 22.05 18.53 -29.88
C PRO A 27 22.94 18.04 -28.74
N GLY A 28 22.87 16.75 -28.42
CA GLY A 28 23.84 16.12 -27.53
C GLY A 28 25.22 16.16 -28.17
N PRO A 29 26.32 16.23 -27.38
CA PRO A 29 27.65 16.19 -27.94
C PRO A 29 27.88 14.85 -28.65
N VAL A 30 28.03 14.90 -29.97
CA VAL A 30 28.51 13.79 -30.79
C VAL A 30 30.02 13.71 -30.59
N GLY A 31 30.44 12.85 -29.67
CA GLY A 31 31.84 12.52 -29.43
C GLY A 31 31.96 11.35 -28.47
N PRO A 32 33.03 10.54 -28.56
CA PRO A 32 33.25 9.46 -27.60
C PRO A 32 33.38 10.04 -26.20
N PHE A 33 32.72 9.40 -25.22
CA PHE A 33 32.78 9.77 -23.81
C PHE A 33 34.20 9.50 -23.30
N ILE A 34 35.08 10.50 -23.40
CA ILE A 34 36.41 10.46 -22.80
C ILE A 34 36.23 10.93 -21.35
N PRO A 35 36.36 10.06 -20.33
CA PRO A 35 36.37 10.51 -18.94
C PRO A 35 37.55 11.48 -18.75
N PRO A 36 37.37 12.64 -18.09
CA PRO A 36 38.48 13.56 -17.87
C PRO A 36 39.52 12.87 -16.98
N TYR A 37 40.71 12.72 -17.53
CA TYR A 37 41.89 12.21 -16.86
C TYR A 37 42.10 12.96 -15.53
N ARG A 38 42.03 12.22 -14.42
CA ARG A 38 42.11 12.75 -13.05
C ARG A 38 43.58 12.72 -12.61
N GLY A 39 44.28 13.85 -12.70
CA GLY A 39 45.64 14.00 -12.19
C GLY A 39 45.73 13.76 -10.66
N PRO A 40 46.92 13.44 -10.11
CA PRO A 40 47.07 13.14 -8.70
C PRO A 40 47.24 14.44 -7.90
N GLY A 41 46.18 14.90 -7.24
CA GLY A 41 46.24 16.12 -6.44
C GLY A 41 45.07 16.23 -5.46
N ARG A 42 45.34 15.87 -4.21
CA ARG A 42 44.65 16.27 -2.95
C ARG A 42 43.14 16.56 -3.02
N ILE A 43 42.32 15.59 -2.58
CA ILE A 43 41.15 15.87 -1.73
C ILE A 43 41.08 14.78 -0.66
N ALA A 44 41.74 15.03 0.46
CA ALA A 44 41.31 14.47 1.74
C ALA A 44 40.10 15.28 2.20
N GLY A 45 39.02 14.60 2.60
CA GLY A 45 37.97 15.22 3.41
C GLY A 45 36.62 15.46 2.74
N ASN A 46 36.04 14.46 2.04
CA ASN A 46 34.57 14.29 1.93
C ASN A 46 34.15 12.96 1.27
N LEU A 47 34.78 11.83 1.62
CA LEU A 47 34.16 10.53 1.39
C LEU A 47 33.17 10.29 2.53
N ALA A 48 31.92 10.72 2.32
CA ALA A 48 30.84 10.21 3.16
C ALA A 48 30.87 8.68 3.07
N PRO A 49 30.84 7.94 4.19
CA PRO A 49 30.92 6.48 4.15
C PRO A 49 29.82 5.93 3.24
N ALA A 50 30.17 4.94 2.40
CA ALA A 50 29.25 4.27 1.47
C ALA A 50 27.98 3.74 2.17
N SER A 51 28.05 3.56 3.49
CA SER A 51 26.95 3.26 4.40
C SER A 51 25.75 4.23 4.28
N ARG A 52 25.94 5.50 3.87
CA ARG A 52 24.79 6.42 3.68
C ARG A 52 23.94 6.11 2.44
N TRP A 53 24.47 5.32 1.50
CA TRP A 53 23.77 4.92 0.27
C TRP A 53 23.31 3.46 0.32
N ALA A 54 23.84 2.66 1.24
CA ALA A 54 23.62 1.23 1.33
C ALA A 54 22.34 0.80 2.07
N ALA A 55 21.54 1.73 2.61
CA ALA A 55 20.37 1.40 3.40
C ALA A 55 19.15 2.23 2.97
N ARG A 56 18.74 2.14 1.71
CA ARG A 56 17.29 2.18 1.48
C ARG A 56 16.81 0.78 1.84
N PRO A 57 16.13 0.56 2.98
CA PRO A 57 15.56 -0.75 3.25
C PRO A 57 14.71 -1.11 2.05
N HIS A 58 15.07 -2.21 1.38
CA HIS A 58 14.22 -2.75 0.34
C HIS A 58 12.84 -2.97 0.97
N PRO A 59 11.74 -2.63 0.27
CA PRO A 59 10.42 -2.86 0.80
C PRO A 59 10.29 -4.34 1.14
N VAL A 60 10.07 -4.63 2.43
CA VAL A 60 9.86 -5.99 2.91
C VAL A 60 8.64 -6.56 2.19
N PRO A 61 8.70 -7.79 1.64
CA PRO A 61 7.56 -8.36 0.95
C PRO A 61 6.37 -8.50 1.90
N ILE A 62 5.16 -8.23 1.42
CA ILE A 62 3.92 -8.30 2.21
C ILE A 62 3.75 -9.64 2.95
N ALA A 63 4.20 -10.74 2.34
CA ALA A 63 4.16 -12.07 2.95
C ALA A 63 5.01 -12.21 4.22
N ALA A 64 6.02 -11.38 4.40
CA ALA A 64 6.87 -11.37 5.60
C ALA A 64 6.26 -10.57 6.77
N HIS A 65 5.16 -9.83 6.54
CA HIS A 65 4.44 -9.15 7.62
C HIS A 65 3.50 -10.12 8.35
N THR A 66 4.09 -11.12 9.01
CA THR A 66 3.40 -12.07 9.88
C THR A 66 3.38 -11.57 11.32
N ALA A 67 2.54 -12.20 12.14
CA ALA A 67 2.56 -12.06 13.59
C ALA A 67 1.94 -13.30 14.22
N THR A 68 2.40 -13.66 15.41
CA THR A 68 1.74 -14.65 16.27
C THR A 68 1.38 -14.03 17.62
N GLY A 69 0.30 -14.50 18.22
CA GLY A 69 -0.06 -14.14 19.58
C GLY A 69 1.01 -14.56 20.61
N PRO A 70 0.97 -14.01 21.83
CA PRO A 70 -0.14 -13.23 22.36
C PRO A 70 0.02 -11.71 22.18
N ALA A 71 1.20 -11.22 21.80
CA ALA A 71 1.45 -9.79 21.63
C ALA A 71 0.86 -9.22 20.33
N TRP A 72 0.76 -10.05 19.28
CA TRP A 72 0.28 -9.63 17.95
C TRP A 72 1.08 -8.45 17.39
N THR A 73 2.39 -8.54 17.54
CA THR A 73 3.39 -7.62 16.98
C THR A 73 3.90 -8.20 15.66
N CYS A 74 4.06 -7.34 14.66
CA CYS A 74 4.52 -7.75 13.34
C CYS A 74 6.01 -8.12 13.38
N ASP A 75 6.35 -9.32 12.90
CA ASP A 75 7.73 -9.83 12.92
C ASP A 75 8.67 -9.01 12.02
N ALA A 76 8.14 -8.37 10.98
CA ALA A 76 8.90 -7.55 10.04
C ALA A 76 9.10 -6.09 10.48
N CYS A 77 8.09 -5.48 11.11
CA CYS A 77 8.09 -4.04 11.42
C CYS A 77 8.28 -3.74 12.91
N GLY A 78 7.94 -4.67 13.80
CA GLY A 78 7.79 -4.40 15.24
C GLY A 78 6.51 -3.63 15.60
N ASP A 79 5.70 -3.23 14.63
CA ASP A 79 4.43 -2.55 14.85
C ASP A 79 3.30 -3.50 15.24
N ASP A 80 2.24 -2.94 15.80
CA ASP A 80 0.97 -3.60 16.01
C ASP A 80 0.42 -4.25 14.73
N TRP A 81 0.25 -5.58 14.74
CA TRP A 81 -0.28 -6.35 13.61
C TRP A 81 -1.82 -6.33 13.57
N PRO A 82 -2.49 -6.12 12.42
CA PRO A 82 -1.94 -5.84 11.09
C PRO A 82 -1.19 -4.50 11.03
N CYS A 83 0.07 -4.53 10.61
CA CYS A 83 0.92 -3.34 10.58
C CYS A 83 0.51 -2.40 9.43
N PRO A 84 0.90 -1.10 9.47
CA PRO A 84 0.54 -0.14 8.42
C PRO A 84 0.96 -0.58 7.02
N ALA A 85 2.11 -1.23 6.87
CA ALA A 85 2.58 -1.75 5.59
C ALA A 85 1.65 -2.82 5.00
N LEU A 86 1.17 -3.76 5.84
CA LEU A 86 0.19 -4.76 5.43
C LEU A 86 -1.17 -4.11 5.08
N ARG A 87 -1.60 -3.11 5.86
CA ARG A 87 -2.86 -2.38 5.66
C ARG A 87 -2.85 -1.46 4.43
N ALA A 88 -1.68 -1.06 3.95
CA ALA A 88 -1.56 -0.23 2.75
C ALA A 88 -1.81 -1.00 1.45
N VAL A 89 -1.88 -2.33 1.50
CA VAL A 89 -2.07 -3.17 0.30
C VAL A 89 -3.47 -2.96 -0.28
N PRO A 90 -3.61 -2.55 -1.56
CA PRO A 90 -4.91 -2.42 -2.18
C PRO A 90 -5.69 -3.73 -2.11
N THR A 91 -6.91 -3.65 -1.58
CA THR A 91 -7.80 -4.80 -1.41
C THR A 91 -9.13 -4.53 -2.10
N ASP A 92 -9.27 -5.01 -3.34
CA ASP A 92 -10.52 -5.01 -4.09
C ASP A 92 -11.55 -6.00 -3.48
N ALA A 93 -12.79 -5.96 -3.98
CA ALA A 93 -13.88 -6.78 -3.45
C ALA A 93 -13.60 -8.29 -3.54
N ALA A 94 -12.99 -8.77 -4.64
CA ALA A 94 -12.66 -10.19 -4.81
C ALA A 94 -11.59 -10.61 -3.80
N ARG A 95 -10.54 -9.79 -3.64
CA ARG A 95 -9.50 -10.03 -2.64
C ARG A 95 -10.06 -10.01 -1.22
N ARG A 96 -10.93 -9.07 -0.87
CA ARG A 96 -11.60 -9.05 0.45
C ARG A 96 -12.32 -10.36 0.73
N ALA A 97 -13.09 -10.87 -0.23
CA ALA A 97 -13.80 -12.14 -0.09
C ALA A 97 -12.87 -13.32 0.24
N THR A 98 -11.68 -13.36 -0.38
CA THR A 98 -10.67 -14.39 -0.08
C THR A 98 -10.02 -14.24 1.30
N LEU A 99 -9.92 -13.02 1.83
CA LEU A 99 -9.30 -12.75 3.13
C LEU A 99 -10.23 -13.04 4.30
N ILE A 100 -11.56 -12.91 4.13
CA ILE A 100 -12.55 -13.05 5.22
C ILE A 100 -12.36 -14.34 6.02
N PRO A 101 -12.28 -15.55 5.43
CA PRO A 101 -12.23 -16.78 6.21
C PRO A 101 -10.98 -16.85 7.10
N GLU A 102 -9.82 -16.49 6.56
CA GLU A 102 -8.54 -16.55 7.27
C GLU A 102 -8.47 -15.49 8.36
N PHE A 103 -8.77 -14.23 8.01
CA PHE A 103 -8.73 -13.14 8.98
C PHE A 103 -9.81 -13.28 10.06
N SER A 104 -10.93 -13.95 9.79
CA SER A 104 -11.92 -14.28 10.84
C SER A 104 -11.34 -15.24 11.90
N ARG A 105 -10.57 -16.24 11.47
CA ARG A 105 -9.89 -17.19 12.37
C ARG A 105 -8.82 -16.48 13.19
N ILE A 106 -7.99 -15.66 12.54
CA ILE A 106 -6.95 -14.87 13.20
C ILE A 106 -7.57 -13.89 14.21
N THR A 107 -8.63 -13.18 13.83
CA THR A 107 -9.33 -12.22 14.70
C THR A 107 -9.87 -12.91 15.96
N ARG A 108 -10.46 -14.11 15.84
CA ARG A 108 -10.90 -14.88 17.02
C ARG A 108 -9.75 -15.20 17.98
N ARG A 109 -8.57 -15.55 17.48
CA ARG A 109 -7.40 -15.79 18.32
C ARG A 109 -6.92 -14.50 18.99
N ALA A 110 -6.87 -13.40 18.23
CA ALA A 110 -6.49 -12.10 18.75
C ALA A 110 -7.43 -11.57 19.84
N ILE A 111 -8.75 -11.76 19.69
CA ILE A 111 -9.73 -11.42 20.72
C ILE A 111 -9.44 -12.19 22.01
N ARG A 112 -9.14 -13.49 21.94
CA ARG A 112 -8.79 -14.28 23.13
C ARG A 112 -7.50 -13.81 23.79
N ASP A 113 -6.50 -13.44 23.01
CA ASP A 113 -5.19 -13.07 23.54
C ASP A 113 -5.15 -11.65 24.11
N LEU A 114 -5.85 -10.69 23.47
CA LEU A 114 -5.76 -9.26 23.79
C LEU A 114 -6.85 -8.77 24.74
N ARG A 115 -8.03 -9.41 24.76
CA ARG A 115 -9.16 -9.01 25.61
C ARG A 115 -8.79 -9.15 27.09
N GLY A 116 -9.25 -8.19 27.90
CA GLY A 116 -9.15 -8.26 29.36
C GLY A 116 -7.78 -7.86 29.90
N ARG A 117 -6.84 -7.44 29.04
CA ARG A 117 -5.59 -6.82 29.49
C ARG A 117 -5.87 -5.43 30.06
N PRO A 118 -5.26 -5.03 31.19
CA PRO A 118 -5.30 -3.66 31.66
C PRO A 118 -4.76 -2.71 30.58
N GLY A 119 -5.59 -1.75 30.14
CA GLY A 119 -5.24 -0.84 29.04
C GLY A 119 -5.23 -1.48 27.64
N GLY A 120 -5.69 -2.73 27.49
CA GLY A 120 -5.78 -3.42 26.20
C GLY A 120 -6.96 -2.94 25.34
N PRO A 121 -6.92 -3.20 24.03
CA PRO A 121 -8.02 -2.82 23.14
C PRO A 121 -9.29 -3.60 23.49
N ASP A 122 -10.43 -2.92 23.41
CA ASP A 122 -11.72 -3.61 23.52
C ASP A 122 -11.95 -4.56 22.32
N PRO A 123 -12.86 -5.55 22.44
CA PRO A 123 -13.12 -6.49 21.35
C PRO A 123 -13.55 -5.86 20.02
N VAL A 124 -14.23 -4.71 20.03
CA VAL A 124 -14.67 -4.00 18.82
C VAL A 124 -13.46 -3.37 18.13
N ALA A 125 -12.57 -2.73 18.90
CA ALA A 125 -11.30 -2.20 18.41
C ALA A 125 -10.42 -3.30 17.80
N ILE A 126 -10.37 -4.49 18.41
CA ILE A 126 -9.66 -5.66 17.84
C ILE A 126 -10.26 -6.07 16.50
N VAL A 127 -11.59 -6.17 16.39
CA VAL A 127 -12.26 -6.52 15.13
C VAL A 127 -11.94 -5.51 14.03
N ARG A 128 -12.06 -4.20 14.31
CA ARG A 128 -11.77 -3.14 13.33
C ARG A 128 -10.30 -3.14 12.90
N ARG A 129 -9.39 -3.44 13.83
CA ARG A 129 -7.94 -3.57 13.55
C ARG A 129 -7.64 -4.76 12.64
N PHE A 130 -8.18 -5.94 12.93
CA PHE A 130 -7.85 -7.17 12.19
C PHE A 130 -8.62 -7.28 10.88
N LEU A 131 -9.88 -6.82 10.83
CA LEU A 131 -10.72 -6.80 9.62
C LEU A 131 -10.67 -5.45 8.89
N TRP A 132 -9.51 -4.80 8.89
CA TRP A 132 -9.29 -3.45 8.34
C TRP A 132 -9.75 -3.27 6.89
N PHE A 133 -9.78 -4.35 6.11
CA PHE A 133 -10.19 -4.35 4.70
C PHE A 133 -11.71 -4.33 4.51
N LEU A 134 -12.49 -4.45 5.59
CA LEU A 134 -13.95 -4.35 5.58
C LEU A 134 -14.40 -2.97 6.08
N PRO A 135 -15.32 -2.29 5.39
CA PRO A 135 -15.86 -1.01 5.83
C PRO A 135 -16.91 -1.23 6.94
N LEU A 136 -16.49 -1.72 8.10
CA LEU A 136 -17.38 -2.02 9.23
C LEU A 136 -17.76 -0.75 9.99
N THR A 137 -19.08 -0.55 10.12
CA THR A 137 -19.64 0.36 11.10
C THR A 137 -19.36 -0.14 12.53
N GLU A 138 -19.52 0.74 13.51
CA GLU A 138 -19.37 0.39 14.94
C GLU A 138 -20.33 -0.74 15.35
N ALA A 139 -21.58 -0.68 14.88
CA ALA A 139 -22.60 -1.69 15.17
C ALA A 139 -22.25 -3.06 14.57
N GLU A 140 -21.76 -3.08 13.33
CA GLU A 140 -21.32 -4.32 12.67
C GLU A 140 -20.08 -4.90 13.33
N ALA A 141 -19.09 -4.06 13.66
CA ALA A 141 -17.89 -4.51 14.35
C ALA A 141 -18.23 -5.12 15.73
N ARG A 142 -19.19 -4.52 16.46
CA ARG A 142 -19.73 -5.08 17.71
C ARG A 142 -20.44 -6.41 17.48
N ALA A 143 -21.31 -6.51 16.48
CA ALA A 143 -21.99 -7.77 16.17
C ALA A 143 -21.01 -8.90 15.83
N VAL A 144 -19.96 -8.59 15.06
CA VAL A 144 -18.87 -9.53 14.76
C VAL A 144 -18.11 -9.91 16.03
N ALA A 145 -17.74 -8.95 16.88
CA ALA A 145 -17.05 -9.22 18.14
C ALA A 145 -17.86 -10.16 19.05
N LEU A 146 -19.19 -9.98 19.11
CA LEU A 146 -20.10 -10.84 19.87
C LEU A 146 -20.23 -12.26 19.29
N ARG A 147 -19.96 -12.45 17.99
CA ARG A 147 -19.98 -13.75 17.31
C ARG A 147 -18.64 -14.47 17.38
N LEU A 148 -17.55 -13.74 17.52
CA LEU A 148 -16.19 -14.29 17.56
C LEU A 148 -15.69 -14.58 18.98
N ARG A 149 -16.37 -14.09 20.01
CA ARG A 149 -16.06 -14.38 21.43
C ARG A 149 -16.26 -15.85 21.81
#